data_AF-A0A1Q5SSQ2-F1
#
_entry.id   AF-A0A1Q5SSQ2-F1
#
_cell.length_a   1.000
_cell.length_b   1.000
_cell.length_c   1.000
_cell.angle_alpha   90.00
_cell.angle_beta   90.00
_cell.angle_gamma   90.00
#
_symmetry.space_group_name_H-M   'P 1'
#
loop_
_entity.id
_entity.type
_entity.pdbx_description
1 polymer ?
#
loop_
_entity_poly.entity_id
_entity_poly.type
_entity_poly.pdbx_seq_one_letter_code
_entity_poly.pdbx_strand_id
1 'polypeptide(L)' 'MAGLSANDSEQIDRRTSRSICEAVGERLQQSLRPEPRLTSHLEHLLNELKKRDRDGSSQN' A
#
# COMPACT_ATOMS: atom_id res chain seq x y z
N MET A 1 -3.65 35.44 -17.73
CA MET A 1 -3.69 34.50 -18.87
C MET A 1 -2.82 33.31 -18.54
N ALA A 2 -3.34 32.09 -18.77
CA ALA A 2 -2.70 30.76 -18.62
C ALA A 2 -2.00 30.51 -17.26
N GLY A 3 -2.61 29.87 -16.25
CA GLY A 3 -3.18 28.54 -16.38
C GLY A 3 -2.10 27.60 -16.90
N LEU A 4 -1.13 27.22 -16.05
CA LEU A 4 -0.17 26.14 -16.32
C LEU A 4 -0.98 24.90 -16.62
N SER A 5 -1.30 24.70 -17.90
CA SER A 5 -2.04 23.55 -18.37
C SER A 5 -1.16 22.35 -18.07
N ALA A 6 -1.77 21.28 -17.58
CA ALA A 6 -1.15 19.98 -17.37
C ALA A 6 -0.61 19.33 -18.67
N ASN A 7 -0.45 20.11 -19.75
CA ASN A 7 0.05 19.71 -21.06
C ASN A 7 1.57 19.91 -21.23
N ASP A 8 2.25 20.59 -20.29
CA ASP A 8 3.72 20.62 -20.24
C ASP A 8 4.33 19.39 -19.56
N SER A 9 3.50 18.41 -19.19
CA SER A 9 3.98 17.08 -18.87
C SER A 9 4.38 16.40 -20.19
N GLU A 10 5.68 16.29 -20.43
CA GLU A 10 6.23 15.41 -21.46
C GLU A 10 5.46 14.08 -21.40
N GLN A 11 4.78 13.72 -22.49
CA GLN A 11 3.90 12.55 -22.50
C GLN A 11 4.78 11.30 -22.41
N ILE A 12 4.93 10.78 -21.19
CA ILE A 12 5.63 9.52 -20.97
C ILE A 12 4.79 8.43 -21.63
N ASP A 13 5.38 7.73 -22.60
CA ASP A 13 4.71 6.64 -23.26
C ASP A 13 4.41 5.50 -22.27
N ARG A 14 3.43 4.66 -22.60
CA ARG A 14 2.97 3.59 -21.71
C ARG A 14 4.09 2.60 -21.35
N ARG A 15 5.03 2.34 -22.26
CA ARG A 15 6.15 1.41 -22.03
C ARG A 15 7.12 2.00 -21.00
N THR A 16 7.46 3.27 -21.14
CA THR A 16 8.33 3.97 -20.19
C THR A 16 7.68 4.12 -18.82
N SER A 17 6.38 4.45 -18.78
CA SER A 17 5.63 4.48 -17.51
C SER A 17 5.67 3.11 -16.81
N ARG A 18 5.49 2.03 -17.57
CA ARG A 18 5.54 0.67 -17.04
C ARG A 18 6.92 0.31 -16.49
N SER A 19 7.99 0.60 -17.22
CA SER A 19 9.35 0.27 -16.77
C SER A 19 9.74 1.04 -15.51
N ILE A 20 9.28 2.29 -15.37
CA ILE A 20 9.44 3.07 -14.13
C ILE A 20 8.72 2.38 -12.98
N CYS A 21 7.45 2.01 -13.15
CA CYS A 21 6.67 1.33 -12.12
C CYS A 21 7.30 0.00 -11.71
N GLU A 22 7.80 -0.78 -12.66
CA GLU A 22 8.50 -2.05 -12.40
C GLU A 22 9.76 -1.81 -11.57
N ALA A 23 10.65 -0.92 -12.01
CA ALA A 23 11.90 -0.61 -11.31
C ALA A 23 11.67 -0.01 -9.90
N VAL A 24 10.67 0.86 -9.76
CA VAL A 24 10.27 1.41 -8.46
C VAL A 24 9.71 0.31 -7.57
N GLY A 25 8.86 -0.57 -8.09
CA GLY A 25 8.31 -1.71 -7.36
C GLY A 25 9.40 -2.65 -6.84
N GLU A 26 10.37 -3.01 -7.68
CA GLU A 26 11.51 -3.83 -7.29
C GLU A 26 12.34 -3.16 -6.19
N ARG A 27 12.64 -1.86 -6.34
CA ARG A 27 13.40 -1.11 -5.33
C ARG A 27 12.65 -1.00 -4.01
N LEU A 28 11.33 -0.78 -4.04
CA LEU A 28 10.51 -0.74 -2.85
C LEU A 28 10.51 -2.09 -2.12
N GLN A 29 10.41 -3.20 -2.85
CA GLN A 29 10.48 -4.54 -2.25
C GLN A 29 11.83 -4.83 -1.58
N GLN A 30 12.93 -4.33 -2.17
CA GLN A 30 14.27 -4.47 -1.59
C GLN A 30 14.41 -3.65 -0.31
N SER A 31 13.95 -2.40 -0.31
CA SER A 31 14.09 -1.47 0.83
C SER A 31 13.09 -1.72 1.96
N LEU A 32 11.83 -2.01 1.62
CA LEU A 32 10.73 -2.19 2.57
C LEU A 32 10.46 -3.66 2.86
N ARG A 33 11.51 -4.48 2.83
CA ARG A 33 11.47 -5.95 2.88
C ARG A 33 10.30 -6.39 3.79
N PRO A 34 9.18 -6.90 3.22
CA PRO A 34 7.96 -7.06 3.98
C PRO A 34 8.26 -7.96 5.15
N GLU A 35 8.11 -7.44 6.37
CA GLU A 35 8.34 -8.20 7.58
C GLU A 35 7.38 -9.40 7.54
N PRO A 36 7.88 -10.64 7.48
CA PRO A 36 7.04 -11.82 7.30
C PRO A 36 6.17 -12.09 8.53
N ARG A 37 6.41 -11.38 9.62
CA ARG A 37 5.62 -11.44 10.85
C ARG A 37 5.17 -10.05 11.23
N LEU A 38 3.90 -9.93 11.57
CA LEU A 38 3.37 -8.73 12.20
C LEU A 38 4.13 -8.53 13.52
N THR A 39 4.38 -7.28 13.89
CA THR A 39 4.93 -6.98 15.21
C THR A 39 3.99 -7.56 16.27
N SER A 40 4.55 -8.07 17.36
CA SER A 40 3.77 -8.72 18.45
C SER A 40 2.62 -7.84 18.95
N HIS A 41 2.80 -6.52 18.90
CA HIS A 41 1.75 -5.56 19.22
C HIS A 41 0.58 -5.58 18.24
N LEU A 42 0.84 -5.62 16.93
CA LEU A 42 -0.20 -5.72 15.91
C LEU A 42 -0.94 -7.07 15.97
N GLU A 43 -0.22 -8.17 16.23
CA GLU A 43 -0.83 -9.47 16.44
C GLU A 43 -1.80 -9.46 17.63
N HIS A 44 -1.40 -8.83 18.74
CA HIS A 44 -2.24 -8.67 19.92
C HIS A 44 -3.50 -7.84 19.61
N LEU A 45 -3.36 -6.70 18.93
CA LEU A 45 -4.50 -5.86 18.54
C LEU A 45 -5.48 -6.60 17.61
N LEU A 46 -4.97 -7.35 16.63
CA LEU A 46 -5.80 -8.16 15.73
C LEU A 46 -6.54 -9.28 16.46
N ASN A 47 -5.91 -9.92 17.45
CA ASN A 47 -6.54 -10.93 18.27
C ASN A 47 -7.68 -10.33 19.12
N GLU A 48 -7.45 -9.17 19.72
CA GLU A 48 -8.46 -8.44 20.48
C GLU A 48 -9.64 -8.00 19.58
N LEU A 49 -9.37 -7.53 18.37
CA LEU A 49 -10.41 -7.16 17.41
C LEU A 49 -11.26 -8.38 17.03
N LYS A 50 -10.62 -9.49 16.64
CA LYS A 50 -11.32 -10.75 16.30
C LYS A 50 -12.14 -11.29 17.47
N LYS A 51 -11.65 -11.14 18.69
CA LYS A 51 -12.36 -11.57 19.90
C LYS A 51 -13.65 -10.76 20.09
N ARG A 52 -13.58 -9.42 19.97
CA ARG A 52 -14.75 -8.54 20.06
C ARG A 52 -15.80 -8.82 19.00
N ASP A 53 -15.39 -9.08 17.75
CA ASP A 53 -16.31 -9.43 16.68
C ASP A 53 -17.05 -10.74 17.00
N ARG A 54 -16.35 -11.76 17.52
CA ARG A 54 -16.97 -13.04 17.91
C ARG A 54 -17.91 -12.88 19.10
N ASP A 55 -17.47 -12.14 20.12
CA ASP A 55 -18.26 -11.93 21.35
C ASP A 55 -19.50 -11.07 21.07
N GLY A 56 -19.40 -10.06 20.20
CA GLY A 56 -20.53 -9.23 19.75
C GLY A 56 -21.52 -9.97 18.83
N SER A 57 -21.07 -11.04 18.17
CA SER A 57 -21.92 -11.90 17.33
C SER A 57 -22.72 -12.93 18.14
N SER A 58 -22.31 -13.24 19.37
CA SER A 58 -23.00 -14.19 20.26
C SER A 58 -24.02 -13.53 21.19
N GLN A 59 -24.20 -12.20 21.10
CA GLN A 59 -25.13 -11.45 21.94
C GLN A 59 -26.43 -11.04 21.22
N ASN A 60 -26.72 -11.63 20.05
CA ASN A 60 -28.02 -11.57 19.37
C ASN A 60 -28.64 -12.96 19.24
#